data_AF-A0A9D8WSJ7-F1
#
_entry.id   AF-A0A9D8WSJ7-F1
#
_cell.length_a   1.000
_cell.length_b   1.000
_cell.length_c   1.000
_cell.angle_alpha   90.00
_cell.angle_beta   90.00
_cell.angle_gamma   90.00
#
_symmetry.space_group_name_H-M   'P 1'
#
loop_
_entity.id
_entity.type
_entity.pdbx_description
1 polymer ?
#
loop_
_entity_poly.entity_id
_entity_poly.type
_entity_poly.pdbx_seq_one_letter_code
_entity_poly.pdbx_strand_id
1 'polypeptide(L)'
;MTELEIKNSIVQTGLILLEKKLVARTWGNISSRIDEKHFAITPSGLGYETLTADDIPVFNMEDETWTGRKPSSEKRIHAACYAQYPEVNFVIHTHQDYATAIGLVGTGTCGNAGTAGAAANLEMTDEEKALLGEIKVASYGLPGTKKLKKGVEEALKAGSKTVLMLHHGAVILGKDKEDAIHKAEVLEEVCRRAVNKRVDGIEKMLVPSSPSEKAQTLAEKIGKKYPNVKIIDSPLMEKLSELGGIRAQLDDMSQMLGAKLKVCENNLQRIMSVLEKNDAVLVKGIGCIIKAEDKDDVEALEILINKAGISKLYTAACGKKIKLGAFDCWLMRTVFKLKYSKKKNEKVMTKSDGAEAKGDKKAEAIRVLKFFLFSVSAGVIEIVSETLLEKCLPWESMTSDPQIKYWVSYLIALILSVIWNFTFNRKFTFKSATNVPVAMLKVALFYAVFTPATTLLQKYLCSFNWGAADNFKGQLTTGINMVLNLTTEYLYDRFFVFRDSLDTNKNALEAKN
;
A
#
# COMPACT_ATOMS: atom_id res chain seq x y z
N MET A 1 -28.79 -20.88 4.42
CA MET A 1 -28.80 -19.89 3.33
C MET A 1 -28.00 -20.47 2.18
N THR A 2 -28.44 -20.25 0.95
CA THR A 2 -27.64 -20.54 -0.25
C THR A 2 -26.45 -19.59 -0.34
N GLU A 3 -25.41 -19.97 -1.09
CA GLU A 3 -24.24 -19.08 -1.30
C GLU A 3 -24.65 -17.73 -1.90
N LEU A 4 -25.62 -17.72 -2.82
CA LEU A 4 -26.13 -16.49 -3.45
C LEU A 4 -26.83 -15.58 -2.43
N GLU A 5 -27.64 -16.14 -1.52
CA GLU A 5 -28.26 -15.38 -0.42
C GLU A 5 -27.22 -14.75 0.50
N ILE A 6 -26.16 -15.49 0.84
CA ILE A 6 -25.04 -15.02 1.67
C ILE A 6 -24.32 -13.84 0.98
N LYS A 7 -24.04 -13.97 -0.31
CA LYS A 7 -23.38 -12.92 -1.09
C LYS A 7 -24.24 -11.67 -1.23
N ASN A 8 -25.53 -11.83 -1.50
CA ASN A 8 -26.49 -10.72 -1.54
C ASN A 8 -26.61 -10.01 -0.19
N SER A 9 -26.62 -10.78 0.91
CA SER A 9 -26.63 -10.25 2.27
C SER A 9 -25.44 -9.32 2.53
N ILE A 10 -24.23 -9.72 2.10
CA ILE A 10 -23.01 -8.89 2.19
C ILE A 10 -23.14 -7.58 1.39
N VAL A 11 -23.64 -7.66 0.15
CA VAL A 11 -23.83 -6.49 -0.72
C VAL A 11 -24.80 -5.49 -0.07
N GLN A 12 -25.95 -5.98 0.39
CA GLN A 12 -26.96 -5.15 1.07
C GLN A 12 -26.38 -4.49 2.32
N THR A 13 -25.61 -5.23 3.14
CA THR A 13 -24.98 -4.65 4.32
C THR A 13 -24.00 -3.55 3.95
N GLY A 14 -23.24 -3.68 2.85
CA GLY A 14 -22.37 -2.63 2.35
C GLY A 14 -23.10 -1.31 2.09
N LEU A 15 -24.28 -1.38 1.46
CA LEU A 15 -25.12 -0.22 1.19
C LEU A 15 -25.68 0.39 2.48
N ILE A 16 -26.14 -0.45 3.42
CA ILE A 16 -26.65 0.01 4.73
C ILE A 16 -25.54 0.74 5.51
N LEU A 17 -24.32 0.22 5.53
CA LEU A 17 -23.20 0.85 6.23
C LEU A 17 -22.76 2.17 5.58
N LEU A 18 -22.86 2.29 4.25
CA LEU A 18 -22.62 3.55 3.53
C LEU A 18 -23.67 4.60 3.90
N GLU A 19 -24.96 4.24 3.86
CA GLU A 19 -26.06 5.12 4.23
C GLU A 19 -25.90 5.66 5.66
N LYS A 20 -25.51 4.76 6.58
CA LYS A 20 -25.23 5.08 7.99
C LYS A 20 -23.88 5.77 8.23
N LYS A 21 -23.08 6.00 7.17
CA LYS A 21 -21.74 6.63 7.23
C LYS A 21 -20.75 5.91 8.16
N LEU A 22 -20.92 4.60 8.36
CA LEU A 22 -19.99 3.78 9.16
C LEU A 22 -18.78 3.31 8.34
N VAL A 23 -18.90 3.38 7.01
CA VAL A 23 -17.84 3.13 6.03
C VAL A 23 -17.88 4.21 4.95
N ALA A 24 -16.77 4.39 4.23
CA ALA A 24 -16.70 5.28 3.07
C ALA A 24 -15.97 4.60 1.91
N ARG A 25 -16.51 4.74 0.69
CA ARG A 25 -15.97 4.20 -0.57
C ARG A 25 -15.66 2.70 -0.51
N THR A 26 -14.38 2.35 -0.41
CA THR A 26 -13.89 0.96 -0.40
C THR A 26 -13.24 0.59 0.93
N TRP A 27 -13.43 1.38 1.98
CA TRP A 27 -12.94 1.08 3.33
C TRP A 27 -13.93 0.23 4.11
N GLY A 28 -13.42 -0.41 5.16
CA GLY A 28 -14.13 -1.49 5.81
C GLY A 28 -14.17 -2.76 4.95
N ASN A 29 -14.70 -3.82 5.53
CA ASN A 29 -15.00 -5.05 4.81
C ASN A 29 -16.02 -5.88 5.59
N ILE A 30 -16.75 -6.73 4.87
CA ILE A 30 -17.87 -7.49 5.41
C ILE A 30 -17.68 -8.93 4.98
N SER A 31 -17.88 -9.87 5.91
CA SER A 31 -17.94 -11.29 5.59
C SER A 31 -19.13 -11.98 6.24
N SER A 32 -19.55 -13.08 5.62
CA SER A 32 -20.53 -13.98 6.19
C SER A 32 -20.07 -15.43 6.01
N ARG A 33 -20.19 -16.20 7.09
CA ARG A 33 -19.79 -17.61 7.15
C ARG A 33 -20.68 -18.44 6.23
N ILE A 34 -20.07 -19.37 5.49
CA ILE A 34 -20.79 -20.36 4.67
C ILE A 34 -20.84 -21.69 5.44
N ASP A 35 -19.69 -22.14 5.93
CA ASP A 35 -19.55 -23.36 6.71
C ASP A 35 -18.35 -23.27 7.69
N GLU A 36 -17.89 -24.41 8.22
CA GLU A 36 -16.77 -24.47 9.17
C GLU A 36 -15.44 -23.94 8.58
N LYS A 37 -15.25 -24.04 7.26
CA LYS A 37 -14.00 -23.77 6.55
C LYS A 37 -14.08 -22.56 5.62
N HIS A 38 -15.29 -22.19 5.18
CA HIS A 38 -15.49 -21.19 4.14
C HIS A 38 -16.31 -19.99 4.63
N PHE A 39 -15.97 -18.81 4.11
CA PHE A 39 -16.80 -17.62 4.22
C PHE A 39 -16.75 -16.77 2.96
N ALA A 40 -17.84 -16.06 2.66
CA ALA A 40 -17.89 -15.05 1.62
C ALA A 40 -17.41 -13.71 2.20
N ILE A 41 -16.63 -12.93 1.45
CA ILE A 41 -16.09 -11.63 1.91
C ILE A 41 -16.03 -10.61 0.78
N THR A 42 -16.19 -9.34 1.11
CA THR A 42 -16.04 -8.24 0.14
C THR A 42 -14.67 -8.29 -0.57
N PRO A 43 -14.62 -7.98 -1.88
CA PRO A 43 -13.40 -8.00 -2.65
C PRO A 43 -12.50 -6.80 -2.35
N SER A 44 -11.21 -6.94 -2.64
CA SER A 44 -10.25 -5.85 -2.44
C SER A 44 -10.49 -4.71 -3.43
N GLY A 45 -10.89 -3.56 -2.89
CA GLY A 45 -10.87 -2.29 -3.61
C GLY A 45 -12.02 -2.07 -4.60
N LEU A 46 -13.14 -2.75 -4.44
CA LEU A 46 -14.38 -2.39 -5.14
C LEU A 46 -15.25 -1.56 -4.18
N GLY A 47 -15.96 -0.55 -4.70
CA GLY A 47 -16.88 0.27 -3.90
C GLY A 47 -18.23 -0.41 -3.74
N TYR A 48 -18.87 -0.23 -2.57
CA TYR A 48 -20.12 -0.93 -2.24
C TYR A 48 -21.28 -0.60 -3.18
N GLU A 49 -21.35 0.63 -3.71
CA GLU A 49 -22.42 1.07 -4.63
C GLU A 49 -22.42 0.29 -5.96
N THR A 50 -21.25 -0.19 -6.38
CA THR A 50 -21.08 -0.95 -7.64
C THR A 50 -20.92 -2.45 -7.42
N LEU A 51 -21.00 -2.89 -6.17
CA LEU A 51 -20.70 -4.26 -5.77
C LEU A 51 -21.90 -5.17 -6.08
N THR A 52 -21.65 -6.27 -6.78
CA THR A 52 -22.66 -7.30 -7.05
C THR A 52 -22.32 -8.61 -6.34
N ALA A 53 -23.28 -9.54 -6.23
CA ALA A 53 -23.03 -10.85 -5.61
C ALA A 53 -21.91 -11.64 -6.32
N ASP A 54 -21.80 -11.55 -7.64
CA ASP A 54 -20.75 -12.21 -8.42
C ASP A 54 -19.35 -11.69 -8.10
N ASP A 55 -19.24 -10.46 -7.59
CA ASP A 55 -17.98 -9.87 -7.20
C ASP A 55 -17.51 -10.32 -5.81
N ILE A 56 -18.35 -11.02 -5.02
CA ILE A 56 -18.04 -11.49 -3.66
C ILE A 56 -17.29 -12.83 -3.72
N PRO A 57 -15.98 -12.87 -3.42
CA PRO A 57 -15.24 -14.12 -3.34
C PRO A 57 -15.57 -14.97 -2.12
N VAL A 58 -15.38 -16.27 -2.26
CA VAL A 58 -15.40 -17.23 -1.16
C VAL A 58 -13.96 -17.58 -0.78
N PHE A 59 -13.63 -17.46 0.50
CA PHE A 59 -12.31 -17.72 1.05
C PHE A 59 -12.32 -19.00 1.90
N ASN A 60 -11.31 -19.86 1.70
CA ASN A 60 -11.06 -21.04 2.50
C ASN A 60 -10.06 -20.71 3.62
N MET A 61 -10.46 -20.95 4.87
CA MET A 61 -9.67 -20.65 6.06
C MET A 61 -8.52 -21.62 6.32
N GLU A 62 -8.59 -22.85 5.80
CA GLU A 62 -7.60 -23.90 6.06
C GLU A 62 -6.34 -23.74 5.18
N ASP A 63 -6.54 -23.57 3.88
CA ASP A 63 -5.45 -23.51 2.89
C ASP A 63 -5.16 -22.09 2.37
N GLU A 64 -5.90 -21.09 2.86
CA GLU A 64 -5.87 -19.69 2.45
C GLU A 64 -6.16 -19.43 0.94
N THR A 65 -6.83 -20.36 0.26
CA THR A 65 -7.26 -20.20 -1.13
C THR A 65 -8.60 -19.44 -1.24
N TRP A 66 -8.98 -19.01 -2.45
CA TRP A 66 -10.27 -18.38 -2.70
C TRP A 66 -10.76 -18.61 -4.13
N THR A 67 -12.08 -18.52 -4.31
CA THR A 67 -12.73 -18.49 -5.62
C THR A 67 -13.23 -17.08 -5.94
N GLY A 68 -13.35 -16.74 -7.24
CA GLY A 68 -13.80 -15.43 -7.70
C GLY A 68 -12.72 -14.34 -7.60
N ARG A 69 -13.13 -13.11 -7.28
CA ARG A 69 -12.23 -11.95 -7.21
C ARG A 69 -11.22 -12.07 -6.07
N LYS A 70 -10.22 -11.19 -6.08
CA LYS A 70 -9.30 -11.08 -4.95
C LYS A 70 -10.05 -10.60 -3.68
N PRO A 71 -10.08 -11.38 -2.58
CA PRO A 71 -10.72 -10.98 -1.33
C PRO A 71 -10.01 -9.79 -0.67
N SER A 72 -10.68 -9.15 0.29
CA SER A 72 -10.10 -8.09 1.13
C SER A 72 -8.69 -8.46 1.63
N SER A 73 -7.81 -7.46 1.74
CA SER A 73 -6.49 -7.64 2.36
C SER A 73 -6.57 -8.10 3.83
N GLU A 74 -7.73 -7.92 4.46
CA GLU A 74 -7.98 -8.21 5.87
C GLU A 74 -8.78 -9.49 6.11
N LYS A 75 -8.96 -10.32 5.06
CA LYS A 75 -9.60 -11.64 5.19
C LYS A 75 -9.04 -12.53 6.32
N ARG A 76 -7.75 -12.36 6.66
CA ARG A 76 -7.12 -13.10 7.75
C ARG A 76 -7.58 -12.66 9.15
N ILE A 77 -8.08 -11.42 9.28
CA ILE A 77 -8.73 -10.94 10.50
C ILE A 77 -10.10 -11.62 10.63
N HIS A 78 -10.89 -11.64 9.55
CA HIS A 78 -12.19 -12.33 9.51
C HIS A 78 -12.06 -13.83 9.80
N ALA A 79 -11.05 -14.50 9.21
CA ALA A 79 -10.73 -15.89 9.53
C ALA A 79 -10.41 -16.10 11.02
N ALA A 80 -9.67 -15.18 11.64
CA ALA A 80 -9.37 -15.24 13.08
C ALA A 80 -10.63 -15.05 13.95
N CYS A 81 -11.55 -14.17 13.55
CA CYS A 81 -12.85 -14.00 14.20
C CYS A 81 -13.66 -15.30 14.18
N TYR A 82 -13.78 -15.91 13.00
CA TYR A 82 -14.52 -17.15 12.82
C TYR A 82 -13.88 -18.36 13.50
N ALA A 83 -12.55 -18.42 13.55
CA ALA A 83 -11.84 -19.48 14.26
C ALA A 83 -11.99 -19.37 15.78
N GLN A 84 -12.01 -18.14 16.32
CA GLN A 84 -12.16 -17.91 17.76
C GLN A 84 -13.61 -18.14 18.25
N TYR A 85 -14.60 -17.79 17.43
CA TYR A 85 -16.02 -17.83 17.80
C TYR A 85 -16.83 -18.62 16.76
N PRO A 86 -17.01 -19.94 16.95
CA PRO A 86 -17.79 -20.79 16.04
C PRO A 86 -19.25 -20.33 15.86
N GLU A 87 -19.84 -19.69 16.87
CA GLU A 87 -21.21 -19.18 16.85
C GLU A 87 -21.40 -17.88 16.04
N VAL A 88 -20.31 -17.23 15.63
CA VAL A 88 -20.33 -16.01 14.82
C VAL A 88 -20.47 -16.37 13.35
N ASN A 89 -21.48 -15.78 12.68
CA ASN A 89 -21.72 -16.00 11.25
C ASN A 89 -21.55 -14.73 10.41
N PHE A 90 -21.36 -13.57 11.03
CA PHE A 90 -21.23 -12.30 10.32
C PHE A 90 -20.18 -11.42 10.98
N VAL A 91 -19.26 -10.85 10.18
CA VAL A 91 -18.19 -9.99 10.68
C VAL A 91 -18.15 -8.72 9.85
N ILE A 92 -18.15 -7.57 10.54
CA ILE A 92 -18.06 -6.25 9.92
C ILE A 92 -16.81 -5.56 10.44
N HIS A 93 -15.98 -5.09 9.52
CA HIS A 93 -14.92 -4.13 9.80
C HIS A 93 -15.36 -2.74 9.31
N THR A 94 -15.36 -1.75 10.19
CA THR A 94 -15.79 -0.37 9.92
C THR A 94 -14.66 0.64 10.19
N HIS A 95 -14.83 1.84 9.65
CA HIS A 95 -13.94 2.99 9.85
C HIS A 95 -14.66 4.12 10.59
N GLN A 96 -15.50 3.75 11.53
CA GLN A 96 -16.31 4.61 12.39
C GLN A 96 -15.55 5.81 12.98
N ASP A 97 -16.21 6.97 13.04
CA ASP A 97 -15.56 8.23 13.38
C ASP A 97 -15.25 8.30 14.87
N TYR A 98 -16.25 8.06 15.70
CA TYR A 98 -16.14 8.17 17.15
C TYR A 98 -15.45 6.95 17.75
N ALA A 99 -15.76 5.75 17.26
CA ALA A 99 -15.07 4.52 17.71
C ALA A 99 -13.56 4.60 17.47
N THR A 100 -13.14 5.14 16.32
CA THR A 100 -11.71 5.37 16.04
C THR A 100 -11.11 6.39 17.01
N ALA A 101 -11.79 7.50 17.29
CA ALA A 101 -11.33 8.52 18.24
C ALA A 101 -11.13 7.96 19.66
N ILE A 102 -12.06 7.13 20.15
CA ILE A 102 -11.95 6.42 21.43
C ILE A 102 -10.73 5.47 21.42
N GLY A 103 -10.57 4.70 20.34
CA GLY A 103 -9.46 3.76 20.18
C GLY A 103 -8.08 4.41 20.29
N LEU A 104 -7.93 5.68 19.86
CA LEU A 104 -6.66 6.42 19.95
C LEU A 104 -6.22 6.75 21.37
N VAL A 105 -7.13 6.85 22.33
CA VAL A 105 -6.82 7.30 23.70
C VAL A 105 -6.47 6.14 24.62
N GLY A 106 -7.21 5.03 24.56
CA GLY A 106 -6.99 3.79 25.35
C GLY A 106 -6.88 3.97 26.88
N THR A 107 -6.97 2.87 27.65
CA THR A 107 -6.75 2.90 29.12
C THR A 107 -5.27 2.78 29.47
N GLY A 108 -4.51 3.86 29.34
CA GLY A 108 -3.15 3.94 29.89
C GLY A 108 -2.07 3.19 29.10
N THR A 109 -0.87 3.80 29.02
CA THR A 109 0.46 3.23 28.65
C THR A 109 0.64 2.30 27.44
N CYS A 110 -0.38 1.86 26.70
CA CYS A 110 -0.25 1.05 25.48
C CYS A 110 0.02 1.92 24.24
N GLY A 111 0.79 3.00 24.39
CA GLY A 111 1.52 3.57 23.27
C GLY A 111 2.73 2.68 23.04
N ASN A 112 2.67 1.79 22.05
CA ASN A 112 3.76 0.89 21.60
C ASN A 112 4.00 -0.42 22.38
N ALA A 113 3.37 -0.66 23.53
CA ALA A 113 3.44 -1.98 24.18
C ALA A 113 2.48 -2.94 23.48
N GLY A 114 3.01 -3.97 22.81
CA GLY A 114 2.30 -4.86 21.89
C GLY A 114 1.28 -5.82 22.51
N THR A 115 0.35 -5.33 23.32
CA THR A 115 -0.75 -6.10 23.92
C THR A 115 -2.07 -5.35 23.76
N ALA A 116 -3.16 -6.07 23.48
CA ALA A 116 -4.51 -5.50 23.49
C ALA A 116 -4.87 -4.95 24.89
N GLY A 117 -5.43 -3.74 24.95
CA GLY A 117 -5.83 -3.07 26.20
C GLY A 117 -7.35 -2.87 26.27
N ALA A 118 -7.87 -2.48 27.44
CA ALA A 118 -9.27 -2.10 27.55
C ALA A 118 -9.53 -0.77 26.78
N ALA A 119 -10.70 -0.65 26.18
CA ALA A 119 -11.15 0.66 25.69
C ALA A 119 -11.31 1.62 26.89
N ALA A 120 -11.18 2.93 26.62
CA ALA A 120 -11.48 3.96 27.63
C ALA A 120 -12.81 3.64 28.33
N ASN A 121 -12.97 3.95 29.63
CA ASN A 121 -14.17 3.60 30.38
C ASN A 121 -15.40 4.26 29.72
N LEU A 122 -16.11 3.49 28.88
CA LEU A 122 -17.27 3.93 28.13
C LEU A 122 -18.49 3.73 29.03
N GLU A 123 -19.21 4.81 29.28
CA GLU A 123 -20.50 4.74 29.97
C GLU A 123 -21.50 4.05 29.04
N MET A 124 -21.84 2.81 29.37
CA MET A 124 -22.77 1.95 28.64
C MET A 124 -23.91 1.51 29.57
N THR A 125 -25.13 1.46 29.05
CA THR A 125 -26.26 0.80 29.74
C THR A 125 -26.03 -0.71 29.83
N ASP A 126 -26.82 -1.40 30.64
CA ASP A 126 -26.70 -2.84 30.76
C ASP A 126 -27.12 -3.56 29.47
N GLU A 127 -28.08 -3.02 28.70
CA GLU A 127 -28.40 -3.56 27.37
C GLU A 127 -27.23 -3.39 26.39
N GLU A 128 -26.58 -2.23 26.39
CA GLU A 128 -25.44 -1.94 25.51
C GLU A 128 -24.24 -2.85 25.84
N LYS A 129 -23.97 -3.08 27.13
CA LYS A 129 -22.94 -4.02 27.57
C LYS A 129 -23.27 -5.45 27.19
N ALA A 130 -24.53 -5.87 27.34
CA ALA A 130 -24.98 -7.21 26.95
C ALA A 130 -24.85 -7.41 25.43
N LEU A 131 -25.12 -6.36 24.64
CA LEU A 131 -25.01 -6.40 23.18
C LEU A 131 -23.56 -6.38 22.69
N LEU A 132 -22.77 -5.40 23.11
CA LEU A 132 -21.41 -5.18 22.59
C LEU A 132 -20.36 -6.08 23.24
N GLY A 133 -20.66 -6.60 24.44
CA GLY A 133 -19.70 -7.31 25.28
C GLY A 133 -18.55 -6.42 25.74
N GLU A 134 -17.45 -7.03 26.14
CA GLU A 134 -16.25 -6.28 26.50
C GLU A 134 -15.58 -5.70 25.23
N ILE A 135 -15.40 -4.37 25.19
CA ILE A 135 -14.74 -3.67 24.09
C ILE A 135 -13.24 -3.57 24.39
N LYS A 136 -12.40 -4.14 23.51
CA LYS A 136 -10.95 -4.07 23.64
C LYS A 136 -10.31 -3.30 22.48
N VAL A 137 -9.13 -2.72 22.73
CA VAL A 137 -8.32 -2.03 21.74
C VAL A 137 -7.16 -2.94 21.33
N ALA A 138 -7.16 -3.39 20.09
CA ALA A 138 -6.07 -4.15 19.49
C ALA A 138 -4.82 -3.27 19.30
N SER A 139 -3.65 -3.87 19.48
CA SER A 139 -2.37 -3.20 19.26
C SER A 139 -2.18 -2.81 17.78
N TYR A 140 -1.51 -1.69 17.53
CA TYR A 140 -1.35 -1.17 16.17
C TYR A 140 -0.41 -2.03 15.32
N GLY A 141 -0.86 -2.32 14.11
CA GLY A 141 -0.08 -2.82 12.99
C GLY A 141 -0.60 -2.28 11.68
N LEU A 142 0.27 -2.15 10.68
CA LEU A 142 -0.13 -1.64 9.38
C LEU A 142 -1.24 -2.50 8.74
N PRO A 143 -2.18 -1.90 7.98
CA PRO A 143 -3.25 -2.61 7.28
C PRO A 143 -2.73 -3.81 6.46
N GLY A 144 -3.35 -4.97 6.65
CA GLY A 144 -2.98 -6.21 5.95
C GLY A 144 -1.69 -6.90 6.42
N THR A 145 -1.06 -6.44 7.51
CA THR A 145 0.13 -7.11 8.08
C THR A 145 -0.22 -8.17 9.12
N LYS A 146 0.71 -9.10 9.36
CA LYS A 146 0.59 -10.11 10.44
C LYS A 146 0.48 -9.47 11.83
N LYS A 147 1.11 -8.30 12.04
CA LYS A 147 1.08 -7.60 13.32
C LYS A 147 -0.33 -7.14 13.68
N LEU A 148 -1.05 -6.57 12.70
CA LEU A 148 -2.45 -6.15 12.89
C LEU A 148 -3.34 -7.35 13.23
N LYS A 149 -3.21 -8.45 12.47
CA LYS A 149 -3.92 -9.71 12.73
C LYS A 149 -3.69 -10.19 14.16
N LYS A 150 -2.43 -10.25 14.60
CA LYS A 150 -2.07 -10.71 15.94
C LYS A 150 -2.68 -9.84 17.05
N GLY A 151 -2.67 -8.51 16.88
CA GLY A 151 -3.30 -7.60 17.84
C GLY A 151 -4.80 -7.82 17.99
N VAL A 152 -5.50 -8.10 16.88
CA VAL A 152 -6.92 -8.46 16.91
C VAL A 152 -7.13 -9.84 17.54
N GLU A 153 -6.34 -10.84 17.17
CA GLU A 153 -6.39 -12.19 17.78
C GLU A 153 -6.22 -12.16 19.30
N GLU A 154 -5.34 -11.31 19.83
CA GLU A 154 -5.15 -11.14 21.28
C GLU A 154 -6.41 -10.58 21.94
N ALA A 155 -7.06 -9.58 21.34
CA ALA A 155 -8.32 -9.02 21.83
C ALA A 155 -9.46 -10.06 21.79
N LEU A 156 -9.54 -10.83 20.70
CA LEU A 156 -10.52 -11.90 20.53
C LEU A 156 -10.33 -13.01 21.58
N LYS A 157 -9.09 -13.48 21.80
CA LYS A 157 -8.76 -14.50 22.82
C LYS A 157 -9.08 -14.05 24.24
N ALA A 158 -9.04 -12.74 24.48
CA ALA A 158 -9.40 -12.14 25.75
C ALA A 158 -10.93 -11.97 25.93
N GLY A 159 -11.75 -12.56 25.06
CA GLY A 159 -13.22 -12.61 25.20
C GLY A 159 -13.98 -11.50 24.48
N SER A 160 -13.30 -10.62 23.73
CA SER A 160 -13.96 -9.51 23.04
C SER A 160 -14.58 -9.94 21.71
N LYS A 161 -15.81 -9.50 21.44
CA LYS A 161 -16.52 -9.60 20.14
C LYS A 161 -16.63 -8.25 19.42
N THR A 162 -16.12 -7.20 20.05
CA THR A 162 -16.13 -5.82 19.55
C THR A 162 -14.75 -5.22 19.79
N VAL A 163 -13.93 -5.16 18.75
CA VAL A 163 -12.51 -4.82 18.85
C VAL A 163 -12.24 -3.50 18.14
N LEU A 164 -11.80 -2.48 18.87
CA LEU A 164 -11.25 -1.25 18.29
C LEU A 164 -9.83 -1.52 17.80
N MET A 165 -9.49 -1.06 16.61
CA MET A 165 -8.16 -1.18 16.01
C MET A 165 -7.48 0.18 16.09
N LEU A 166 -6.43 0.29 16.91
CA LEU A 166 -5.70 1.54 17.12
C LEU A 166 -5.25 2.15 15.78
N HIS A 167 -5.53 3.44 15.58
CA HIS A 167 -5.29 4.21 14.33
C HIS A 167 -6.15 3.82 13.11
N HIS A 168 -7.07 2.87 13.21
CA HIS A 168 -7.68 2.26 12.02
C HIS A 168 -9.21 2.34 12.00
N GLY A 169 -9.87 1.63 12.92
CA GLY A 169 -11.32 1.40 12.86
C GLY A 169 -11.79 0.40 13.91
N ALA A 170 -12.82 -0.39 13.60
CA ALA A 170 -13.37 -1.40 14.50
C ALA A 170 -13.71 -2.70 13.77
N VAL A 171 -13.67 -3.83 14.48
CA VAL A 171 -14.11 -5.15 14.02
C VAL A 171 -15.20 -5.64 14.95
N ILE A 172 -16.37 -5.94 14.38
CA ILE A 172 -17.59 -6.30 15.08
C ILE A 172 -18.04 -7.69 14.64
N LEU A 173 -18.27 -8.58 15.61
CA LEU A 173 -18.69 -9.95 15.39
C LEU A 173 -20.17 -10.12 15.77
N GLY A 174 -20.97 -10.55 14.80
CA GLY A 174 -22.39 -10.83 14.97
C GLY A 174 -22.76 -12.30 14.73
N LYS A 175 -23.81 -12.75 15.41
CA LYS A 175 -24.40 -14.09 15.18
C LYS A 175 -25.05 -14.19 13.80
N ASP A 176 -25.51 -13.06 13.26
CA ASP A 176 -26.14 -12.87 11.95
C ASP A 176 -25.92 -11.41 11.46
N LYS A 177 -26.47 -11.09 10.29
CA LYS A 177 -26.34 -9.78 9.64
C LYS A 177 -26.92 -8.67 10.53
N GLU A 178 -28.13 -8.86 11.03
CA GLU A 178 -28.90 -7.88 11.78
C GLU A 178 -28.20 -7.55 13.11
N ASP A 179 -27.72 -8.56 13.82
CA ASP A 179 -26.94 -8.40 15.06
C ASP A 179 -25.63 -7.65 14.81
N ALA A 180 -24.90 -7.98 13.73
CA ALA A 180 -23.65 -7.29 13.41
C ALA A 180 -23.85 -5.80 13.06
N ILE A 181 -24.90 -5.48 12.28
CA ILE A 181 -25.25 -4.09 11.94
C ILE A 181 -25.65 -3.34 13.21
N HIS A 182 -26.53 -3.93 14.03
CA HIS A 182 -27.00 -3.30 15.25
C HIS A 182 -25.85 -3.02 16.23
N LYS A 183 -24.94 -3.97 16.42
CA LYS A 183 -23.72 -3.76 17.22
C LYS A 183 -22.84 -2.64 16.66
N ALA A 184 -22.67 -2.56 15.35
CA ALA A 184 -21.89 -1.49 14.75
C ALA A 184 -22.52 -0.11 15.06
N GLU A 185 -23.84 0.04 14.89
CA GLU A 185 -24.54 1.28 15.22
C GLU A 185 -24.41 1.66 16.70
N VAL A 186 -24.69 0.71 17.60
CA VAL A 186 -24.64 0.96 19.04
C VAL A 186 -23.22 1.28 19.51
N LEU A 187 -22.20 0.62 18.94
CA LEU A 187 -20.81 0.96 19.22
C LEU A 187 -20.50 2.42 18.88
N GLU A 188 -20.91 2.87 17.70
CA GLU A 188 -20.66 4.25 17.29
C GLU A 188 -21.43 5.24 18.17
N GLU A 189 -22.66 4.91 18.56
CA GLU A 189 -23.45 5.75 19.45
C GLU A 189 -22.85 5.90 20.85
N VAL A 190 -22.40 4.79 21.44
CA VAL A 190 -21.70 4.79 22.72
C VAL A 190 -20.45 5.66 22.65
N CYS A 191 -19.64 5.48 21.59
CA CYS A 191 -18.44 6.27 21.38
C CYS A 191 -18.75 7.75 21.13
N ARG A 192 -19.81 8.06 20.37
CA ARG A 192 -20.28 9.43 20.11
C ARG A 192 -20.66 10.14 21.40
N ARG A 193 -21.45 9.51 22.27
CA ARG A 193 -21.80 10.06 23.59
C ARG A 193 -20.55 10.34 24.43
N ALA A 194 -19.60 9.41 24.47
CA ALA A 194 -18.36 9.58 25.23
C ALA A 194 -17.47 10.73 24.70
N VAL A 195 -17.39 10.89 23.37
CA VAL A 195 -16.66 12.02 22.75
C VAL A 195 -17.36 13.34 23.02
N ASN A 196 -18.68 13.41 22.86
CA ASN A 196 -19.49 14.61 23.12
C ASN A 196 -19.36 15.09 24.57
N LYS A 197 -19.31 14.16 25.54
CA LYS A 197 -19.10 14.49 26.95
C LYS A 197 -17.73 15.13 27.22
N ARG A 198 -16.71 14.79 26.41
CA ARG A 198 -15.34 15.28 26.60
C ARG A 198 -15.03 16.52 25.76
N VAL A 199 -15.67 16.67 24.61
CA VAL A 199 -15.51 17.78 23.67
C VAL A 199 -16.88 18.43 23.47
N ASP A 200 -17.16 19.43 24.30
CA ASP A 200 -18.44 20.12 24.25
C ASP A 200 -18.70 20.76 22.87
N GLY A 201 -19.92 20.59 22.37
CA GLY A 201 -20.37 21.13 21.09
C GLY A 201 -19.76 20.50 19.82
N ILE A 202 -19.01 19.39 19.89
CA ILE A 202 -18.37 18.78 18.70
C ILE A 202 -19.35 18.49 17.56
N GLU A 203 -20.57 18.03 17.84
CA GLU A 203 -21.60 17.79 16.82
C GLU A 203 -22.04 19.08 16.13
N LYS A 204 -22.20 20.16 16.90
CA LYS A 204 -22.53 21.48 16.36
C LYS A 204 -21.37 22.01 15.49
N MET A 205 -20.13 21.68 15.84
CA MET A 205 -18.95 22.07 15.05
C MET A 205 -18.84 21.34 13.71
N LEU A 206 -19.46 20.16 13.57
CA LEU A 206 -19.48 19.39 12.33
C LEU A 206 -20.49 19.92 11.31
N VAL A 207 -21.51 20.64 11.76
CA VAL A 207 -22.55 21.21 10.88
C VAL A 207 -21.89 22.22 9.93
N PRO A 208 -21.98 22.03 8.61
CA PRO A 208 -21.45 22.99 7.66
C PRO A 208 -22.18 24.34 7.77
N SER A 209 -21.41 25.42 7.80
CA SER A 209 -21.90 26.78 7.66
C SER A 209 -22.11 27.11 6.18
N SER A 210 -23.00 28.07 5.89
CA SER A 210 -23.07 28.67 4.56
C SER A 210 -21.71 29.28 4.20
N PRO A 211 -21.08 28.90 3.08
CA PRO A 211 -19.77 29.43 2.72
C PRO A 211 -19.81 30.95 2.60
N SER A 212 -18.88 31.63 3.27
CA SER A 212 -18.74 33.09 3.13
C SER A 212 -18.50 33.49 1.65
N GLU A 213 -18.86 34.73 1.29
CA GLU A 213 -18.59 35.28 -0.06
C GLU A 213 -17.10 35.17 -0.46
N LYS A 214 -16.22 35.34 0.53
CA LYS A 214 -14.77 35.16 0.38
C LYS A 214 -14.42 33.71 0.03
N ALA A 215 -15.05 32.73 0.69
CA ALA A 215 -14.86 31.31 0.40
C ALA A 215 -15.36 30.96 -1.00
N GLN A 216 -16.54 31.45 -1.40
CA GLN A 216 -17.10 31.22 -2.74
C GLN A 216 -16.19 31.78 -3.84
N THR A 217 -15.77 33.04 -3.71
CA THR A 217 -14.81 33.67 -4.64
C THR A 217 -13.50 32.89 -4.75
N LEU A 218 -13.03 32.33 -3.64
CA LEU A 218 -11.81 31.54 -3.60
C LEU A 218 -12.01 30.17 -4.29
N ALA A 219 -13.15 29.52 -4.06
CA ALA A 219 -13.53 28.27 -4.72
C ALA A 219 -13.57 28.44 -6.23
N GLU A 220 -14.16 29.52 -6.74
CA GLU A 220 -14.21 29.81 -8.18
C GLU A 220 -12.81 29.97 -8.78
N LYS A 221 -11.92 30.73 -8.12
CA LYS A 221 -10.54 30.94 -8.58
C LYS A 221 -9.74 29.63 -8.62
N ILE A 222 -9.90 28.79 -7.61
CA ILE A 222 -9.24 27.47 -7.53
C ILE A 222 -9.86 26.50 -8.54
N GLY A 223 -11.18 26.57 -8.72
CA GLY A 223 -11.99 25.77 -9.65
C GLY A 223 -11.54 25.89 -11.11
N LYS A 224 -10.98 27.05 -11.49
CA LYS A 224 -10.36 27.24 -12.82
C LYS A 224 -9.20 26.28 -13.10
N LYS A 225 -8.45 25.86 -12.08
CA LYS A 225 -7.35 24.88 -12.22
C LYS A 225 -7.77 23.46 -11.83
N TYR A 226 -8.65 23.33 -10.83
CA TYR A 226 -9.08 22.04 -10.29
C TYR A 226 -10.60 21.92 -10.41
N PRO A 227 -11.11 21.13 -11.37
CA PRO A 227 -12.55 21.09 -11.66
C PRO A 227 -13.38 20.51 -10.51
N ASN A 228 -12.82 19.59 -9.73
CA ASN A 228 -13.47 19.00 -8.56
C ASN A 228 -12.86 19.59 -7.28
N VAL A 229 -13.37 20.75 -6.89
CA VAL A 229 -13.00 21.46 -5.65
C VAL A 229 -14.22 21.61 -4.75
N LYS A 230 -14.04 21.44 -3.43
CA LYS A 230 -15.06 21.70 -2.42
C LYS A 230 -14.46 22.49 -1.27
N ILE A 231 -15.23 23.41 -0.72
CA ILE A 231 -14.91 24.09 0.53
C ILE A 231 -15.82 23.52 1.62
N ILE A 232 -15.20 23.10 2.71
CA ILE A 232 -15.88 22.77 3.96
C ILE A 232 -15.71 23.96 4.87
N ASP A 233 -16.79 24.71 5.05
CA ASP A 233 -16.87 25.77 6.04
C ASP A 233 -17.62 25.21 7.25
N SER A 234 -16.95 25.06 8.38
CA SER A 234 -17.58 24.63 9.63
C SER A 234 -16.76 25.11 10.83
N PRO A 235 -17.37 25.26 12.02
CA PRO A 235 -16.64 25.63 13.22
C PRO A 235 -15.51 24.65 13.56
N LEU A 236 -15.65 23.38 13.18
CA LEU A 236 -14.58 22.39 13.31
C LEU A 236 -13.36 22.78 12.48
N MET A 237 -13.54 23.15 11.21
CA MET A 237 -12.40 23.52 10.35
C MET A 237 -11.67 24.75 10.86
N GLU A 238 -12.40 25.75 11.35
CA GLU A 238 -11.82 26.93 11.96
C GLU A 238 -10.97 26.55 13.18
N LYS A 239 -11.52 25.76 14.11
CA LYS A 239 -10.80 25.28 15.29
C LYS A 239 -9.52 24.52 14.94
N LEU A 240 -9.58 23.65 13.93
CA LEU A 240 -8.42 22.89 13.47
C LEU A 240 -7.34 23.79 12.84
N SER A 241 -7.75 24.86 12.17
CA SER A 241 -6.83 25.84 11.59
C SER A 241 -6.06 26.61 12.67
N GLU A 242 -6.73 26.97 13.78
CA GLU A 242 -6.10 27.61 14.95
C GLU A 242 -5.07 26.69 15.62
N LEU A 243 -5.35 25.38 15.65
CA LEU A 243 -4.46 24.37 16.23
C LEU A 243 -3.22 24.05 15.36
N GLY A 244 -3.03 24.74 14.23
CA GLY A 244 -1.88 24.55 13.35
C GLY A 244 -1.96 23.29 12.46
N GLY A 245 -3.16 22.75 12.31
CA GLY A 245 -3.52 21.61 11.47
C GLY A 245 -3.42 20.27 12.18
N ILE A 246 -3.51 19.20 11.41
CA ILE A 246 -3.64 17.83 11.96
C ILE A 246 -2.49 16.99 11.43
N ARG A 247 -1.64 16.47 12.33
CA ARG A 247 -0.71 15.38 11.97
C ARG A 247 -1.51 14.08 11.90
N ALA A 248 -1.16 13.20 10.98
CA ALA A 248 -1.90 11.95 10.80
C ALA A 248 -1.95 11.16 12.11
N GLN A 249 -3.16 10.90 12.59
CA GLN A 249 -3.45 10.00 13.70
C GLN A 249 -4.07 8.70 13.20
N LEU A 250 -4.53 8.67 11.95
CA LEU A 250 -5.34 7.60 11.39
C LEU A 250 -4.74 7.08 10.08
N ASP A 251 -4.89 5.79 9.84
CA ASP A 251 -4.35 5.10 8.66
C ASP A 251 -4.97 5.65 7.37
N ASP A 252 -6.29 5.81 7.35
CA ASP A 252 -7.07 6.31 6.23
C ASP A 252 -6.77 7.79 5.91
N MET A 253 -6.65 8.64 6.93
CA MET A 253 -6.10 10.00 6.81
C MET A 253 -4.72 9.97 6.17
N SER A 254 -3.82 9.10 6.64
CA SER A 254 -2.47 9.05 6.08
C SER A 254 -2.45 8.57 4.61
N GLN A 255 -3.34 7.65 4.25
CA GLN A 255 -3.43 7.14 2.89
C GLN A 255 -3.85 8.23 1.90
N MET A 256 -4.88 9.02 2.22
CA MET A 256 -5.43 10.03 1.30
C MET A 256 -4.86 11.44 1.52
N LEU A 257 -4.83 11.93 2.76
CA LEU A 257 -4.39 13.30 3.10
C LEU A 257 -2.88 13.39 3.36
N GLY A 258 -2.25 12.25 3.70
CA GLY A 258 -0.82 12.17 3.99
C GLY A 258 -0.49 12.48 5.45
N ALA A 259 0.80 12.67 5.74
CA ALA A 259 1.30 12.77 7.11
C ALA A 259 0.80 14.01 7.88
N LYS A 260 0.31 15.05 7.19
CA LYS A 260 -0.22 16.26 7.81
C LYS A 260 -1.22 16.98 6.91
N LEU A 261 -2.41 17.27 7.45
CA LEU A 261 -3.30 18.30 6.92
C LEU A 261 -2.74 19.67 7.32
N LYS A 262 -2.30 20.44 6.32
CA LYS A 262 -1.59 21.71 6.51
C LYS A 262 -2.55 22.86 6.73
N VAL A 263 -2.06 23.91 7.39
CA VAL A 263 -2.75 25.20 7.53
C VAL A 263 -2.01 26.26 6.73
N CYS A 264 -2.75 27.15 6.08
CA CYS A 264 -2.24 28.38 5.50
C CYS A 264 -3.12 29.58 5.85
N GLU A 265 -2.52 30.76 5.73
CA GLU A 265 -3.26 32.03 5.71
C GLU A 265 -4.12 32.12 4.45
N ASN A 266 -5.14 32.99 4.46
CA ASN A 266 -5.99 33.26 3.30
C ASN A 266 -5.22 34.05 2.21
N ASN A 267 -4.34 33.34 1.50
CA ASN A 267 -3.54 33.84 0.40
C ASN A 267 -3.57 32.84 -0.76
N LEU A 268 -4.16 33.24 -1.90
CA LEU A 268 -4.40 32.36 -3.04
C LEU A 268 -3.11 31.68 -3.55
N GLN A 269 -2.01 32.41 -3.68
CA GLN A 269 -0.76 31.84 -4.19
C GLN A 269 -0.21 30.75 -3.28
N ARG A 270 -0.25 30.99 -1.96
CA ARG A 270 0.17 30.00 -0.96
C ARG A 270 -0.76 28.78 -0.93
N ILE A 271 -2.07 29.00 -1.02
CA ILE A 271 -3.07 27.93 -1.08
C ILE A 271 -2.82 27.04 -2.31
N MET A 272 -2.65 27.65 -3.49
CA MET A 272 -2.38 26.93 -4.74
C MET A 272 -1.09 26.12 -4.68
N SER A 273 -0.01 26.68 -4.11
CA SER A 273 1.26 25.97 -3.91
C SER A 273 1.13 24.75 -2.98
N VAL A 274 0.30 24.84 -1.93
CA VAL A 274 0.02 23.69 -1.06
C VAL A 274 -0.80 22.64 -1.80
N LEU A 275 -1.84 23.07 -2.53
CA LEU A 275 -2.72 22.18 -3.29
C LEU A 275 -1.99 21.45 -4.43
N GLU A 276 -0.90 21.99 -4.99
CA GLU A 276 -0.11 21.24 -5.98
C GLU A 276 0.43 19.90 -5.47
N LYS A 277 0.67 19.78 -4.16
CA LYS A 277 1.25 18.58 -3.54
C LYS A 277 0.29 17.84 -2.60
N ASN A 278 -0.85 18.45 -2.26
CA ASN A 278 -1.77 17.96 -1.24
C ASN A 278 -3.21 18.08 -1.75
N ASP A 279 -4.06 17.16 -1.35
CA ASP A 279 -5.45 17.10 -1.82
C ASP A 279 -6.39 17.91 -0.93
N ALA A 280 -5.91 18.38 0.23
CA ALA A 280 -6.63 19.32 1.05
C ALA A 280 -5.71 20.27 1.83
N VAL A 281 -6.26 21.42 2.24
CA VAL A 281 -5.59 22.42 3.07
C VAL A 281 -6.60 23.18 3.93
N LEU A 282 -6.26 23.39 5.20
CA LEU A 282 -6.99 24.28 6.09
C LEU A 282 -6.57 25.73 5.83
N VAL A 283 -7.53 26.63 5.70
CA VAL A 283 -7.33 28.04 5.44
C VAL A 283 -7.98 28.84 6.56
N LYS A 284 -7.17 29.63 7.28
CA LYS A 284 -7.67 30.43 8.41
C LYS A 284 -8.77 31.40 7.97
N GLY A 285 -9.86 31.43 8.72
CA GLY A 285 -11.03 32.28 8.44
C GLY A 285 -11.81 31.91 7.18
N ILE A 286 -11.58 30.72 6.61
CA ILE A 286 -12.30 30.21 5.42
C ILE A 286 -12.80 28.78 5.63
N GLY A 287 -12.02 27.91 6.28
CA GLY A 287 -12.37 26.50 6.47
C GLY A 287 -11.36 25.55 5.79
N CYS A 288 -11.81 24.43 5.25
CA CYS A 288 -10.96 23.47 4.54
C CYS A 288 -11.25 23.48 3.05
N ILE A 289 -10.22 23.53 2.22
CA ILE A 289 -10.34 23.39 0.77
C ILE A 289 -9.86 22.01 0.37
N ILE A 290 -10.70 21.28 -0.33
CA ILE A 290 -10.43 19.95 -0.87
C ILE A 290 -10.40 20.02 -2.39
N LYS A 291 -9.44 19.32 -3.00
CA LYS A 291 -9.47 18.99 -4.41
C LYS A 291 -9.32 17.48 -4.61
N ALA A 292 -9.92 16.95 -5.67
CA ALA A 292 -9.63 15.59 -6.10
C ALA A 292 -9.78 15.44 -7.62
N GLU A 293 -9.51 14.24 -8.12
CA GLU A 293 -9.73 13.90 -9.53
C GLU A 293 -11.22 13.68 -9.81
N ASP A 294 -11.94 13.00 -8.91
CA ASP A 294 -13.35 12.63 -9.05
C ASP A 294 -14.20 13.17 -7.88
N LYS A 295 -15.52 13.28 -8.06
CA LYS A 295 -16.44 13.78 -7.01
C LYS A 295 -16.47 12.87 -5.77
N ASP A 296 -16.50 11.55 -5.96
CA ASP A 296 -16.48 10.58 -4.86
C ASP A 296 -15.22 10.71 -3.98
N ASP A 297 -14.08 11.10 -4.59
CA ASP A 297 -12.85 11.37 -3.84
C ASP A 297 -13.00 12.60 -2.95
N VAL A 298 -13.67 13.66 -3.44
CA VAL A 298 -13.92 14.88 -2.68
C VAL A 298 -14.78 14.56 -1.44
N GLU A 299 -15.85 13.79 -1.61
CA GLU A 299 -16.73 13.39 -0.51
C GLU A 299 -16.00 12.52 0.53
N ALA A 300 -15.17 11.57 0.09
CA ALA A 300 -14.38 10.77 1.02
C ALA A 300 -13.31 11.57 1.76
N LEU A 301 -12.68 12.55 1.10
CA LEU A 301 -11.73 13.45 1.75
C LEU A 301 -12.43 14.30 2.83
N GLU A 302 -13.66 14.74 2.59
CA GLU A 302 -14.46 15.46 3.59
C GLU A 302 -14.77 14.60 4.81
N ILE A 303 -15.26 13.37 4.60
CA ILE A 303 -15.52 12.41 5.69
C ILE A 303 -14.24 12.20 6.52
N LEU A 304 -13.09 11.98 5.86
CA LEU A 304 -11.81 11.82 6.54
C LEU A 304 -11.36 13.04 7.31
N ILE A 305 -11.56 14.24 6.78
CA ILE A 305 -11.16 15.47 7.45
C ILE A 305 -11.99 15.69 8.71
N ASN A 306 -13.30 15.43 8.65
CA ASN A 306 -14.18 15.47 9.81
C ASN A 306 -13.76 14.43 10.86
N LYS A 307 -13.57 13.16 10.45
CA LYS A 307 -13.07 12.07 11.30
C LYS A 307 -11.74 12.42 12.00
N ALA A 308 -10.78 12.92 11.22
CA ALA A 308 -9.49 13.35 11.73
C ALA A 308 -9.63 14.54 12.69
N GLY A 309 -10.57 15.44 12.43
CA GLY A 309 -10.93 16.56 13.31
C GLY A 309 -11.48 16.13 14.66
N ILE A 310 -12.47 15.24 14.65
CA ILE A 310 -13.06 14.62 15.85
C ILE A 310 -11.96 13.96 16.68
N SER A 311 -11.15 13.11 16.04
CA SER A 311 -10.02 12.42 16.67
C SER A 311 -9.00 13.39 17.28
N LYS A 312 -8.68 14.48 16.56
CA LYS A 312 -7.73 15.49 17.01
C LYS A 312 -8.23 16.26 18.23
N LEU A 313 -9.49 16.69 18.22
CA LEU A 313 -10.08 17.42 19.33
C LEU A 313 -10.26 16.52 20.56
N TYR A 314 -10.75 15.29 20.36
CA TYR A 314 -10.91 14.34 21.45
C TYR A 314 -9.58 13.96 22.11
N THR A 315 -8.57 13.57 21.32
CA THR A 315 -7.24 13.25 21.88
C THR A 315 -6.61 14.45 22.59
N ALA A 316 -6.79 15.66 22.07
CA ALA A 316 -6.34 16.89 22.72
C ALA A 316 -7.07 17.15 24.05
N ALA A 317 -8.39 16.99 24.09
CA ALA A 317 -9.19 17.13 25.31
C ALA A 317 -8.83 16.07 26.37
N CYS A 318 -8.36 14.90 25.96
CA CYS A 318 -7.80 13.87 26.85
C CYS A 318 -6.33 14.13 27.25
N GLY A 319 -5.71 15.22 26.81
CA GLY A 319 -4.31 15.54 27.09
C GLY A 319 -3.30 14.63 26.39
N LYS A 320 -3.72 13.89 25.35
CA LYS A 320 -2.88 12.95 24.60
C LYS A 320 -2.37 13.57 23.31
N LYS A 321 -1.07 13.38 23.04
CA LYS A 321 -0.43 13.77 21.76
C LYS A 321 -0.21 12.53 20.90
N ILE A 322 -1.26 12.12 20.20
CA ILE A 322 -1.23 10.95 19.32
C ILE A 322 -0.79 11.36 17.90
N LYS A 323 0.06 10.54 17.26
CA LYS A 323 0.48 10.67 15.86
C LYS A 323 0.97 9.32 15.34
N LEU A 324 0.83 9.10 14.04
CA LEU A 324 1.47 8.00 13.32
C LEU A 324 2.96 8.30 13.06
N GLY A 325 3.74 7.23 12.88
CA GLY A 325 5.14 7.31 12.48
C GLY A 325 5.28 7.88 11.06
N ALA A 326 6.33 8.69 10.82
CA ALA A 326 6.54 9.31 9.50
C ALA A 326 6.76 8.26 8.39
N PHE A 327 7.49 7.19 8.70
CA PHE A 327 7.72 6.08 7.76
C PHE A 327 6.42 5.35 7.41
N ASP A 328 5.62 5.00 8.41
CA ASP A 328 4.30 4.38 8.22
C ASP A 328 3.40 5.26 7.35
N CYS A 329 3.41 6.57 7.60
CA CYS A 329 2.61 7.50 6.81
C CYS A 329 3.02 7.52 5.34
N TRP A 330 4.34 7.58 5.09
CA TRP A 330 4.92 7.56 3.75
C TRP A 330 4.61 6.25 3.03
N LEU A 331 4.79 5.11 3.72
CA LEU A 331 4.54 3.79 3.17
C LEU A 331 3.06 3.61 2.78
N MET A 332 2.15 3.95 3.69
CA MET A 332 0.71 3.86 3.44
C MET A 332 0.26 4.74 2.27
N ARG A 333 0.72 6.01 2.22
CA ARG A 333 0.41 6.92 1.11
C ARG A 333 0.95 6.40 -0.22
N THR A 334 2.17 5.84 -0.21
CA THR A 334 2.79 5.27 -1.42
C THR A 334 2.02 4.05 -1.92
N VAL A 335 1.71 3.10 -1.04
CA VAL A 335 0.92 1.91 -1.37
C VAL A 335 -0.48 2.29 -1.86
N PHE A 336 -1.13 3.27 -1.21
CA PHE A 336 -2.44 3.77 -1.63
C PHE A 336 -2.40 4.35 -3.04
N LYS A 337 -1.48 5.26 -3.34
CA LYS A 337 -1.32 5.85 -4.69
C LYS A 337 -1.04 4.81 -5.76
N LEU A 338 -0.20 3.82 -5.47
CA LEU A 338 0.08 2.71 -6.39
C LEU A 338 -1.17 1.85 -6.66
N LYS A 339 -1.97 1.56 -5.62
CA LYS A 339 -3.24 0.82 -5.78
C LYS A 339 -4.28 1.64 -6.55
N TYR A 340 -4.39 2.93 -6.26
CA TYR A 340 -5.35 3.83 -6.91
C TYR A 340 -5.06 4.00 -8.41
N SER A 341 -3.78 4.23 -8.75
CA SER A 341 -3.33 4.30 -10.15
C SER A 341 -3.62 3.00 -10.92
N LYS A 342 -3.45 1.84 -10.28
CA LYS A 342 -3.81 0.54 -10.89
C LYS A 342 -5.32 0.43 -11.16
N LYS A 343 -6.18 0.82 -10.21
CA LYS A 343 -7.65 0.80 -10.42
C LYS A 343 -8.09 1.73 -11.55
N LYS A 344 -7.47 2.91 -11.69
CA LYS A 344 -7.76 3.84 -12.80
C LYS A 344 -7.43 3.20 -14.14
N ASN A 345 -6.27 2.55 -14.24
CA ASN A 345 -5.88 1.81 -15.44
C ASN A 345 -6.80 0.60 -15.71
N GLU A 346 -7.34 -0.04 -14.68
CA GLU A 346 -8.30 -1.15 -14.81
C GLU A 346 -9.71 -0.70 -15.20
N LYS A 347 -10.20 0.47 -14.73
CA LYS A 347 -11.48 1.05 -15.17
C LYS A 347 -11.47 1.44 -16.65
N VAL A 348 -10.31 1.80 -17.19
CA VAL A 348 -10.11 2.14 -18.62
C VAL A 348 -10.05 0.90 -19.51
N MET A 349 -9.76 -0.28 -18.94
CA MET A 349 -9.72 -1.55 -19.65
C MET A 349 -10.97 -2.37 -19.31
N THR A 350 -12.03 -2.27 -20.10
CA THR A 350 -13.23 -3.12 -19.92
C THR A 350 -12.95 -4.61 -20.13
N LYS A 351 -13.85 -5.42 -19.57
CA LYS A 351 -13.85 -6.88 -19.37
C LYS A 351 -13.47 -7.73 -20.62
N SER A 352 -12.18 -7.99 -20.79
CA SER A 352 -11.63 -9.27 -21.32
C SER A 352 -10.10 -9.33 -21.20
N ASP A 353 -9.43 -8.18 -21.13
CA ASP A 353 -7.97 -8.12 -21.34
C ASP A 353 -7.14 -7.93 -20.05
N GLY A 354 -7.80 -7.69 -18.91
CA GLY A 354 -7.14 -7.28 -17.66
C GLY A 354 -6.40 -8.39 -16.90
N ALA A 355 -6.73 -9.67 -17.15
CA ALA A 355 -6.06 -10.80 -16.50
C ALA A 355 -4.70 -11.10 -17.16
N GLU A 356 -4.63 -11.05 -18.50
CA GLU A 356 -3.39 -11.23 -19.26
C GLU A 356 -2.41 -10.08 -19.01
N ALA A 357 -2.86 -8.82 -19.07
CA ALA A 357 -1.99 -7.65 -18.87
C ALA A 357 -1.42 -7.53 -17.44
N LYS A 358 -2.16 -8.00 -16.41
CA LYS A 358 -1.65 -8.09 -15.02
C LYS A 358 -0.68 -9.24 -14.83
N GLY A 359 -0.92 -10.37 -15.48
CA GLY A 359 0.02 -11.48 -15.54
C GLY A 359 1.36 -11.03 -16.13
N ASP A 360 1.29 -10.27 -17.22
CA ASP A 360 2.46 -9.79 -17.96
C ASP A 360 3.33 -8.81 -17.13
N LYS A 361 2.73 -7.83 -16.44
CA LYS A 361 3.50 -6.90 -15.57
C LYS A 361 4.17 -7.59 -14.38
N LYS A 362 3.52 -8.60 -13.77
CA LYS A 362 4.11 -9.37 -12.67
C LYS A 362 5.22 -10.29 -13.19
N ALA A 363 5.01 -10.91 -14.35
CA ALA A 363 6.02 -11.72 -15.02
C ALA A 363 7.26 -10.89 -15.37
N GLU A 364 7.07 -9.67 -15.88
CA GLU A 364 8.16 -8.75 -16.21
C GLU A 364 8.92 -8.29 -14.96
N ALA A 365 8.23 -7.98 -13.85
CA ALA A 365 8.90 -7.63 -12.60
C ALA A 365 9.76 -8.78 -12.04
N ILE A 366 9.27 -10.02 -12.15
CA ILE A 366 10.04 -11.22 -11.76
C ILE A 366 11.23 -11.42 -12.72
N ARG A 367 11.07 -11.11 -14.01
CA ARG A 367 12.13 -11.19 -15.02
C ARG A 367 13.25 -10.20 -14.73
N VAL A 368 12.93 -8.94 -14.45
CA VAL A 368 13.91 -7.92 -14.01
C VAL A 368 14.68 -8.38 -12.77
N LEU A 369 13.96 -8.90 -11.76
CA LEU A 369 14.60 -9.38 -10.53
C LEU A 369 15.55 -10.57 -10.79
N LYS A 370 15.13 -11.54 -11.60
CA LYS A 370 15.98 -12.67 -11.97
C LYS A 370 17.22 -12.24 -12.76
N PHE A 371 17.04 -11.34 -13.72
CA PHE A 371 18.15 -10.78 -14.48
C PHE A 371 19.19 -10.17 -13.57
N PHE A 372 18.75 -9.28 -12.68
CA PHE A 372 19.62 -8.66 -11.69
C PHE A 372 20.40 -9.68 -10.85
N LEU A 373 19.71 -10.68 -10.30
CA LEU A 373 20.36 -11.72 -9.48
C LEU A 373 21.40 -12.53 -10.27
N PHE A 374 21.10 -12.88 -11.52
CA PHE A 374 22.06 -13.60 -12.37
C PHE A 374 23.24 -12.72 -12.79
N SER A 375 23.03 -11.44 -13.09
CA SER A 375 24.11 -10.50 -13.38
C SER A 375 25.04 -10.31 -12.18
N VAL A 376 24.49 -10.21 -10.96
CA VAL A 376 25.30 -10.19 -9.72
C VAL A 376 26.09 -11.50 -9.57
N SER A 377 25.46 -12.65 -9.82
CA SER A 377 26.16 -13.94 -9.74
C SER A 377 27.28 -14.08 -10.80
N ALA A 378 27.11 -13.50 -11.98
CA ALA A 378 28.15 -13.49 -13.01
C ALA A 378 29.38 -12.69 -12.56
N GLY A 379 29.18 -11.54 -11.90
CA GLY A 379 30.27 -10.80 -11.28
C GLY A 379 31.02 -11.61 -10.21
N VAL A 380 30.31 -12.43 -9.44
CA VAL A 380 30.95 -13.37 -8.49
C VAL A 380 31.76 -14.43 -9.23
N ILE A 381 31.24 -15.00 -10.32
CA ILE A 381 31.98 -15.97 -11.15
C ILE A 381 33.24 -15.35 -11.73
N GLU A 382 33.19 -14.10 -12.18
CA GLU A 382 34.36 -13.37 -12.69
C GLU A 382 35.44 -13.25 -11.62
N ILE A 383 35.10 -12.68 -10.46
CA ILE A 383 36.03 -12.45 -9.34
C ILE A 383 36.65 -13.77 -8.87
N VAL A 384 35.84 -14.81 -8.69
CA VAL A 384 36.32 -16.12 -8.23
C VAL A 384 37.20 -16.78 -9.27
N SER A 385 36.82 -16.74 -10.55
CA SER A 385 37.58 -17.36 -11.64
C SER A 385 38.93 -16.67 -11.82
N GLU A 386 38.95 -15.33 -11.83
CA GLU A 386 40.18 -14.55 -11.90
C GLU A 386 41.11 -14.88 -10.72
N THR A 387 40.57 -14.88 -9.49
CA THR A 387 41.34 -15.21 -8.29
C THR A 387 41.93 -16.64 -8.35
N LEU A 388 41.16 -17.61 -8.85
CA LEU A 388 41.61 -18.99 -8.99
C LEU A 388 42.70 -19.09 -10.08
N LEU A 389 42.52 -18.44 -11.23
CA LEU A 389 43.50 -18.45 -12.30
C LEU A 389 44.83 -17.84 -11.83
N GLU A 390 44.77 -16.72 -11.11
CA GLU A 390 45.97 -16.04 -10.60
C GLU A 390 46.75 -16.84 -9.55
N LYS A 391 46.04 -17.64 -8.74
CA LYS A 391 46.62 -18.39 -7.60
C LYS A 391 46.97 -19.83 -7.94
N CYS A 392 46.24 -20.48 -8.84
CA CYS A 392 46.33 -21.92 -9.05
C CYS A 392 47.12 -22.30 -10.32
N LEU A 393 47.31 -21.39 -11.28
CA LEU A 393 48.14 -21.67 -12.44
C LEU A 393 49.63 -21.42 -12.13
N PRO A 394 50.54 -22.26 -12.66
CA PRO A 394 51.98 -22.14 -12.42
C PRO A 394 52.58 -21.01 -13.27
N TRP A 395 52.15 -19.77 -13.03
CA TRP A 395 52.52 -18.60 -13.83
C TRP A 395 54.03 -18.41 -13.98
N GLU A 396 54.81 -18.70 -12.93
CA GLU A 396 56.28 -18.62 -12.95
C GLU A 396 56.91 -19.48 -14.06
N SER A 397 56.25 -20.57 -14.47
CA SER A 397 56.69 -21.43 -15.57
C SER A 397 56.14 -21.02 -16.95
N MET A 398 55.14 -20.13 -16.99
CA MET A 398 54.45 -19.72 -18.22
C MET A 398 54.87 -18.32 -18.70
N THR A 399 55.01 -17.36 -17.79
CA THR A 399 55.45 -15.99 -18.10
C THR A 399 55.91 -15.29 -16.82
N SER A 400 56.97 -14.49 -16.93
CA SER A 400 57.42 -13.61 -15.84
C SER A 400 56.81 -12.21 -15.90
N ASP A 401 56.04 -11.90 -16.96
CA ASP A 401 55.40 -10.59 -17.14
C ASP A 401 54.08 -10.51 -16.36
N PRO A 402 53.98 -9.63 -15.33
CA PRO A 402 52.77 -9.47 -14.53
C PRO A 402 51.55 -9.01 -15.34
N GLN A 403 51.77 -8.25 -16.42
CA GLN A 403 50.71 -7.74 -17.27
C GLN A 403 50.08 -8.88 -18.08
N ILE A 404 50.89 -9.78 -18.62
CA ILE A 404 50.40 -10.96 -19.35
C ILE A 404 49.59 -11.86 -18.40
N LYS A 405 50.08 -12.09 -17.18
CA LYS A 405 49.35 -12.86 -16.15
C LYS A 405 47.96 -12.29 -15.88
N TYR A 406 47.88 -10.98 -15.63
CA TYR A 406 46.61 -10.29 -15.34
C TYR A 406 45.64 -10.39 -16.52
N TRP A 407 46.06 -9.99 -17.71
CA TRP A 407 45.17 -9.94 -18.88
C TRP A 407 44.63 -11.30 -19.29
N VAL A 408 45.45 -12.36 -19.21
CA VAL A 408 44.98 -13.72 -19.52
C VAL A 408 43.97 -14.19 -18.48
N SER A 409 44.24 -13.98 -17.19
CA SER A 409 43.31 -14.37 -16.11
C SER A 409 41.99 -13.62 -16.21
N TYR A 410 42.06 -12.29 -16.38
CA TYR A 410 40.92 -11.41 -16.55
C TYR A 410 40.06 -11.79 -17.76
N LEU A 411 40.68 -12.00 -18.93
CA LEU A 411 39.94 -12.32 -20.15
C LEU A 411 39.20 -13.67 -20.05
N ILE A 412 39.84 -14.69 -19.47
CA ILE A 412 39.19 -15.99 -19.26
C ILE A 412 38.04 -15.85 -18.26
N ALA A 413 38.25 -15.14 -17.14
CA ALA A 413 37.22 -14.91 -16.13
C ALA A 413 36.01 -14.15 -16.69
N LEU A 414 36.26 -13.12 -17.51
CA LEU A 414 35.23 -12.36 -18.21
C LEU A 414 34.44 -13.21 -19.19
N ILE A 415 35.11 -14.07 -19.98
CA ILE A 415 34.41 -14.98 -20.89
C ILE A 415 33.51 -15.95 -20.10
N LEU A 416 34.00 -16.49 -18.99
CA LEU A 416 33.22 -17.38 -18.12
C LEU A 416 32.02 -16.66 -17.50
N SER A 417 32.18 -15.40 -17.06
CA SER A 417 31.09 -14.60 -16.49
C SER A 417 30.01 -14.29 -17.54
N VAL A 418 30.40 -13.93 -18.77
CA VAL A 418 29.48 -13.69 -19.89
C VAL A 418 28.71 -14.96 -20.26
N ILE A 419 29.40 -16.10 -20.38
CA ILE A 419 28.77 -17.40 -20.68
C ILE A 419 27.79 -17.78 -19.57
N TRP A 420 28.17 -17.60 -18.30
CA TRP A 420 27.30 -17.85 -17.15
C TRP A 420 26.05 -16.97 -17.19
N ASN A 421 26.25 -15.65 -17.30
CA ASN A 421 25.17 -14.65 -17.31
C ASN A 421 24.16 -14.97 -18.42
N PHE A 422 24.66 -15.18 -19.63
CA PHE A 422 23.82 -15.48 -20.79
C PHE A 422 23.08 -16.81 -20.64
N THR A 423 23.77 -17.87 -20.21
CA THR A 423 23.19 -19.21 -20.14
C THR A 423 22.01 -19.24 -19.17
N PHE A 424 22.19 -18.66 -17.98
CA PHE A 424 21.14 -18.63 -16.96
C PHE A 424 20.02 -17.66 -17.31
N ASN A 425 20.34 -16.47 -17.82
CA ASN A 425 19.29 -15.53 -18.21
C ASN A 425 18.45 -16.05 -19.37
N ARG A 426 19.07 -16.63 -20.40
CA ARG A 426 18.33 -17.29 -21.48
C ARG A 426 17.42 -18.40 -20.95
N LYS A 427 17.92 -19.26 -20.05
CA LYS A 427 17.18 -20.43 -19.57
C LYS A 427 16.07 -20.08 -18.56
N PHE A 428 16.34 -19.20 -17.61
CA PHE A 428 15.47 -19.01 -16.43
C PHE A 428 14.78 -17.65 -16.35
N THR A 429 15.37 -16.62 -16.97
CA THR A 429 14.84 -15.24 -17.00
C THR A 429 13.95 -15.04 -18.22
N PHE A 430 14.50 -15.25 -19.42
CA PHE A 430 13.82 -15.07 -20.69
C PHE A 430 13.19 -16.36 -21.23
N LYS A 431 13.61 -17.52 -20.73
CA LYS A 431 13.12 -18.86 -21.10
C LYS A 431 13.04 -19.06 -22.62
N SER A 432 14.10 -18.68 -23.31
CA SER A 432 14.14 -18.66 -24.77
C SER A 432 14.76 -19.94 -25.36
N ALA A 433 14.11 -20.47 -26.40
CA ALA A 433 14.57 -21.58 -27.23
C ALA A 433 15.46 -21.12 -28.41
N THR A 434 15.85 -19.85 -28.45
CA THR A 434 16.62 -19.26 -29.56
C THR A 434 17.95 -19.97 -29.81
N ASN A 435 18.33 -20.00 -31.08
CA ASN A 435 19.63 -20.44 -31.56
C ASN A 435 20.77 -19.71 -30.82
N VAL A 436 21.58 -20.49 -30.10
CA VAL A 436 22.60 -19.97 -29.16
C VAL A 436 23.65 -19.11 -29.87
N PRO A 437 24.27 -19.57 -30.98
CA PRO A 437 25.21 -18.74 -31.75
C PRO A 437 24.66 -17.37 -32.14
N VAL A 438 23.42 -17.31 -32.65
CA VAL A 438 22.82 -16.04 -33.10
C VAL A 438 22.58 -15.10 -31.93
N ALA A 439 22.05 -15.60 -30.82
CA ALA A 439 21.84 -14.80 -29.62
C ALA A 439 23.16 -14.29 -29.03
N MET A 440 24.21 -15.12 -29.02
CA MET A 440 25.54 -14.71 -28.55
C MET A 440 26.18 -13.66 -29.46
N LEU A 441 26.00 -13.76 -30.78
CA LEU A 441 26.45 -12.72 -31.71
C LEU A 441 25.77 -11.39 -31.42
N LYS A 442 24.45 -11.39 -31.14
CA LYS A 442 23.74 -10.16 -30.76
C LYS A 442 24.29 -9.56 -29.46
N VAL A 443 24.57 -10.36 -28.44
CA VAL A 443 25.19 -9.90 -27.19
C VAL A 443 26.60 -9.34 -27.45
N ALA A 444 27.38 -9.98 -28.31
CA ALA A 444 28.70 -9.47 -28.71
C ALA A 444 28.60 -8.11 -29.40
N LEU A 445 27.62 -7.91 -30.28
CA LEU A 445 27.37 -6.62 -30.94
C LEU A 445 26.98 -5.52 -29.94
N PHE A 446 26.26 -5.85 -28.88
CA PHE A 446 25.98 -4.90 -27.80
C PHE A 446 27.27 -4.43 -27.13
N TYR A 447 28.14 -5.34 -26.71
CA TYR A 447 29.40 -4.99 -26.06
C TYR A 447 30.40 -4.30 -27.00
N ALA A 448 30.36 -4.59 -28.30
CA ALA A 448 31.16 -3.89 -29.31
C ALA A 448 30.85 -2.38 -29.38
N VAL A 449 29.63 -1.97 -29.02
CA VAL A 449 29.21 -0.56 -28.97
C VAL A 449 29.31 0.00 -27.55
N PHE A 450 28.84 -0.77 -26.56
CA PHE A 450 28.77 -0.34 -25.18
C PHE A 450 30.15 -0.08 -24.58
N THR A 451 31.13 -0.96 -24.82
CA THR A 451 32.48 -0.85 -24.25
C THR A 451 33.23 0.41 -24.72
N PRO A 452 33.28 0.74 -26.03
CA PRO A 452 33.86 2.01 -26.47
C PRO A 452 33.11 3.24 -25.94
N ALA A 453 31.78 3.22 -25.94
CA ALA A 453 30.96 4.34 -25.47
C ALA A 453 31.18 4.63 -23.98
N THR A 454 31.21 3.60 -23.14
CA THR A 454 31.49 3.75 -21.70
C THR A 454 32.93 4.14 -21.41
N THR A 455 33.88 3.69 -22.23
CA THR A 455 35.27 4.16 -22.13
C THR A 455 35.39 5.65 -22.42
N LEU A 456 34.68 6.17 -23.43
CA LEU A 456 34.62 7.60 -23.73
C LEU A 456 33.94 8.39 -22.61
N LEU A 457 32.83 7.87 -22.07
CA LEU A 457 32.14 8.46 -20.92
C LEU A 457 33.07 8.55 -19.70
N GLN A 458 33.82 7.48 -19.42
CA GLN A 458 34.78 7.46 -18.32
C GLN A 458 35.88 8.49 -18.53
N LYS A 459 36.47 8.58 -19.74
CA LYS A 459 37.47 9.62 -20.07
C LYS A 459 36.90 11.03 -19.88
N TYR A 460 35.67 11.27 -20.33
CA TYR A 460 34.98 12.54 -20.15
C TYR A 460 34.78 12.87 -18.67
N LEU A 461 34.32 11.92 -17.85
CA LEU A 461 34.15 12.12 -16.42
C LEU A 461 35.48 12.36 -15.70
N CYS A 462 36.54 11.63 -16.06
CA CYS A 462 37.89 11.84 -15.53
C CYS A 462 38.44 13.24 -15.83
N SER A 463 38.03 13.89 -16.94
CA SER A 463 38.46 15.25 -17.31
C SER A 463 38.04 16.34 -16.30
N PHE A 464 37.05 16.07 -15.44
CA PHE A 464 36.58 16.97 -14.37
C PHE A 464 37.27 16.72 -13.00
N ASN A 465 38.49 16.17 -13.00
CA ASN A 465 39.23 15.84 -11.77
C ASN A 465 38.51 14.79 -10.88
N TRP A 466 37.82 13.84 -11.52
CA TRP A 466 37.26 12.62 -10.89
C TRP A 466 38.23 11.43 -10.93
N GLY A 467 39.44 11.61 -11.47
CA GLY A 467 40.35 10.51 -11.84
C GLY A 467 41.29 10.05 -10.72
N ALA A 468 40.86 9.05 -9.95
CA ALA A 468 41.64 7.90 -9.50
C ALA A 468 40.65 6.87 -8.93
N ALA A 469 40.78 5.58 -9.26
CA ALA A 469 39.85 4.52 -8.81
C ALA A 469 39.74 4.43 -7.28
N ASP A 470 40.75 4.95 -6.57
CA ASP A 470 40.94 4.82 -5.13
C ASP A 470 40.24 5.94 -4.33
N ASN A 471 39.64 6.91 -5.01
CA ASN A 471 38.83 7.95 -4.38
C ASN A 471 37.33 7.71 -4.61
N PHE A 472 36.48 8.25 -3.72
CA PHE A 472 35.01 8.09 -3.77
C PHE A 472 34.40 8.40 -5.15
N LYS A 473 34.99 9.35 -5.88
CA LYS A 473 34.53 9.77 -7.22
C LYS A 473 34.84 8.74 -8.30
N GLY A 474 35.99 8.05 -8.22
CA GLY A 474 36.33 6.92 -9.08
C GLY A 474 35.38 5.73 -8.86
N GLN A 475 35.12 5.37 -7.60
CA GLN A 475 34.16 4.32 -7.24
C GLN A 475 32.74 4.64 -7.73
N LEU A 476 32.32 5.90 -7.65
CA LEU A 476 31.03 6.35 -8.17
C LEU A 476 30.93 6.18 -9.69
N THR A 477 32.00 6.48 -10.42
CA THR A 477 32.04 6.34 -11.89
C THR A 477 31.89 4.88 -12.31
N THR A 478 32.62 3.98 -11.64
CA THR A 478 32.48 2.53 -11.85
C THR A 478 31.06 2.06 -11.55
N GLY A 479 30.48 2.51 -10.43
CA GLY A 479 29.09 2.21 -10.07
C GLY A 479 28.08 2.66 -11.13
N ILE A 480 28.26 3.85 -11.71
CA ILE A 480 27.41 4.36 -12.80
C ILE A 480 27.53 3.46 -14.03
N ASN A 481 28.75 3.09 -14.44
CA ASN A 481 28.96 2.21 -15.60
C ASN A 481 28.35 0.82 -15.38
N MET A 482 28.44 0.26 -14.17
CA MET A 482 27.80 -1.01 -13.83
C MET A 482 26.27 -0.93 -13.92
N VAL A 483 25.66 0.15 -13.40
CA VAL A 483 24.21 0.35 -13.48
C VAL A 483 23.75 0.57 -14.92
N LEU A 484 24.51 1.34 -15.70
CA LEU A 484 24.24 1.54 -17.12
C LEU A 484 24.29 0.21 -17.85
N ASN A 485 25.36 -0.57 -17.69
CA ASN A 485 25.51 -1.88 -18.33
C ASN A 485 24.34 -2.79 -17.99
N LEU A 486 24.06 -2.98 -16.69
CA LEU A 486 22.97 -3.81 -16.22
C LEU A 486 21.62 -3.40 -16.84
N THR A 487 21.34 -2.10 -16.88
CA THR A 487 20.05 -1.59 -17.37
C THR A 487 19.93 -1.71 -18.88
N THR A 488 20.96 -1.31 -19.62
CA THR A 488 20.93 -1.34 -21.09
C THR A 488 21.04 -2.76 -21.63
N GLU A 489 21.83 -3.64 -20.99
CA GLU A 489 21.91 -5.06 -21.32
C GLU A 489 20.56 -5.74 -21.12
N TYR A 490 19.85 -5.48 -20.00
CA TYR A 490 18.49 -6.01 -19.81
C TYR A 490 17.55 -5.63 -20.95
N LEU A 491 17.52 -4.34 -21.31
CA LEU A 491 16.65 -3.83 -22.36
C LEU A 491 17.01 -4.43 -23.72
N TYR A 492 18.30 -4.52 -24.02
CA TYR A 492 18.79 -5.11 -25.27
C TYR A 492 18.45 -6.61 -25.35
N ASP A 493 18.65 -7.35 -24.28
CA ASP A 493 18.28 -8.78 -24.21
C ASP A 493 16.77 -8.96 -24.37
N ARG A 494 15.99 -8.16 -23.66
CA ARG A 494 14.52 -8.21 -23.64
C ARG A 494 13.88 -7.86 -24.97
N PHE A 495 14.40 -6.86 -25.68
CA PHE A 495 13.75 -6.29 -26.86
C PHE A 495 14.46 -6.60 -28.17
N PHE A 496 15.67 -7.15 -28.14
CA PHE A 496 16.45 -7.44 -29.36
C PHE A 496 17.04 -8.85 -29.41
N VAL A 497 17.66 -9.33 -28.32
CA VAL A 497 18.25 -10.68 -28.32
C VAL A 497 17.16 -11.74 -28.31
N PHE A 498 16.25 -11.66 -27.34
CA PHE A 498 15.24 -12.69 -27.10
C PHE A 498 13.83 -12.32 -27.55
N ARG A 499 13.61 -11.10 -28.07
CA ARG A 499 12.30 -10.53 -28.45
C ARG A 499 11.27 -11.55 -28.92
N ASP A 500 11.55 -12.22 -30.04
CA ASP A 500 10.61 -13.12 -30.73
C ASP A 500 10.59 -14.54 -30.16
N SER A 501 11.37 -14.77 -29.10
CA SER A 501 11.61 -16.09 -28.51
C SER A 501 11.38 -16.11 -26.99
N LEU A 502 10.80 -15.04 -26.43
CA LEU A 502 10.47 -14.98 -25.01
C LEU A 502 9.51 -16.11 -24.63
N ASP A 503 9.82 -16.79 -23.52
CA ASP A 503 9.01 -17.88 -22.96
C ASP A 503 8.76 -19.10 -23.88
N THR A 504 9.42 -19.18 -25.04
CA THR A 504 9.27 -20.29 -26.00
C THR A 504 9.70 -21.66 -25.45
N ASN A 505 10.59 -21.73 -24.45
CA ASN A 505 10.95 -23.00 -23.82
C ASN A 505 9.80 -23.66 -23.05
N LYS A 506 8.79 -22.90 -22.58
CA LYS A 506 7.61 -23.46 -21.90
C LYS A 506 6.71 -24.19 -22.89
N ASN A 507 6.41 -23.56 -24.03
CA ASN A 507 5.54 -24.12 -25.07
C ASN A 507 6.12 -25.40 -25.69
N ALA A 508 7.45 -25.52 -25.79
CA ALA A 508 8.12 -26.72 -26.30
C ALA A 508 8.12 -27.92 -25.32
N LEU A 509 7.96 -27.66 -24.00
CA LEU A 509 7.81 -28.70 -22.97
C LEU A 509 6.35 -29.15 -22.83
N GLU A 510 5.39 -28.25 -23.03
CA GLU A 510 3.96 -28.56 -23.04
C GLU A 510 3.53 -29.28 -24.33
N ALA A 511 4.18 -29.02 -25.48
CA ALA A 511 3.93 -29.74 -26.73
C ALA A 511 4.57 -31.15 -26.83
N LYS A 512 5.31 -31.57 -25.80
CA LYS A 512 5.98 -32.89 -25.71
C LYS A 512 5.35 -33.82 -24.67
N ASN A 513 4.35 -33.35 -23.93
CA ASN A 513 3.49 -34.14 -23.03
C ASN A 513 2.07 -34.14 -23.59
#